data_AF-A0A377CWY2-F1
#
_entry.id   AF-A0A377CWY2-F1
#
_cell.length_a   1.000
_cell.length_b   1.000
_cell.length_c   1.000
_cell.angle_alpha   90.00
_cell.angle_beta   90.00
_cell.angle_gamma   90.00
#
_symmetry.space_group_name_H-M   'P 1'
#
loop_
_entity.id
_entity.type
_entity.pdbx_description
1 polymer ?
#
loop_
_entity_poly.entity_id
_entity_poly.type
_entity_poly.pdbx_seq_one_letter_code
_entity_poly.pdbx_strand_id
1 'polypeptide(L)'
;MQLAVISKRHWSELSPEEQVRFWQDYEAGIESSFLVPQENKGGTTKRRRGEHSTKPKCENPAWFRPDNYKALGGQLGHAYNRLVKKDPVTGQNTLRMHMSLHPFYVLKRQSVGRKYKFRPGETAAA
;
A
#
# COMPACT_ATOMS: atom_id res chain seq x y z
N MET A 1 -36.49 -1.13 -28.07
CA MET A 1 -35.60 -0.59 -27.01
C MET A 1 -36.04 -1.20 -25.69
N GLN A 2 -35.49 -2.36 -25.32
CA GLN A 2 -35.72 -2.92 -23.98
C GLN A 2 -34.94 -2.06 -22.98
N LEU A 3 -35.66 -1.49 -22.02
CA LEU A 3 -35.06 -0.83 -20.88
C LEU A 3 -34.36 -1.91 -20.06
N ALA A 4 -33.04 -1.85 -19.94
CA ALA A 4 -32.29 -2.68 -19.01
C ALA A 4 -32.87 -2.43 -17.62
N VAL A 5 -33.55 -3.44 -17.07
CA VAL A 5 -34.05 -3.41 -15.70
C VAL A 5 -32.80 -3.49 -14.84
N ILE A 6 -32.26 -2.34 -14.44
CA ILE A 6 -31.14 -2.28 -13.50
C ILE A 6 -31.68 -2.82 -12.16
N SER A 7 -31.52 -4.12 -11.96
CA SER A 7 -31.80 -4.81 -10.72
C SER A 7 -31.01 -4.13 -9.61
N LYS A 8 -31.71 -3.69 -8.55
CA LYS A 8 -31.05 -3.21 -7.31
C LYS A 8 -30.37 -4.35 -6.52
N ARG A 9 -30.54 -5.60 -6.95
CA ARG A 9 -29.97 -6.79 -6.31
C ARG A 9 -28.69 -7.19 -7.01
N HIS A 10 -27.75 -7.73 -6.23
CA HIS A 10 -26.49 -8.23 -6.76
C HIS A 10 -26.74 -9.47 -7.64
N TRP A 11 -25.94 -9.67 -8.70
CA TRP A 11 -26.15 -10.77 -9.67
C TRP A 11 -26.25 -12.14 -9.00
N SER A 12 -25.50 -12.38 -7.91
CA SER A 12 -25.51 -13.66 -7.19
C SER A 12 -26.78 -13.91 -6.36
N GLU A 13 -27.63 -12.89 -6.19
CA GLU A 13 -28.91 -12.99 -5.47
C GLU A 13 -30.08 -13.25 -6.43
N LEU A 14 -29.82 -13.27 -7.75
CA LEU A 14 -30.79 -13.62 -8.77
C LEU A 14 -31.05 -15.12 -8.76
N SER A 15 -32.22 -15.52 -9.27
CA SER A 15 -32.52 -16.94 -9.46
C SER A 15 -31.54 -17.56 -10.49
N PRO A 16 -31.31 -18.88 -10.47
CA PRO A 16 -30.37 -19.52 -11.38
C PRO A 16 -30.64 -19.23 -12.87
N GLU A 17 -31.91 -19.15 -13.25
CA GLU A 17 -32.33 -18.84 -14.63
C GLU A 17 -31.97 -17.39 -15.02
N GLU A 18 -32.13 -16.45 -14.09
CA GLU A 18 -31.77 -15.05 -14.30
C GLU A 18 -30.25 -14.82 -14.30
N GLN A 19 -29.50 -15.60 -13.51
CA GLN A 19 -28.03 -15.56 -13.55
C GLN A 19 -27.49 -15.99 -14.92
N VAL A 20 -28.07 -17.05 -15.52
CA VAL A 20 -27.67 -17.51 -16.86
C VAL A 20 -27.95 -16.43 -17.92
N ARG A 21 -29.10 -15.74 -17.83
CA ARG A 21 -29.43 -14.63 -18.73
C ARG A 21 -28.47 -13.45 -18.57
N PHE A 22 -28.15 -13.07 -17.33
CA PHE A 22 -27.16 -12.02 -17.04
C PHE A 22 -25.80 -12.32 -17.70
N TRP A 23 -25.33 -13.58 -17.60
CA TRP A 23 -24.08 -13.99 -18.25
C TRP A 23 -24.12 -13.88 -19.77
N GLN A 24 -25.25 -14.24 -20.40
CA GLN A 24 -25.45 -14.10 -21.85
C GLN A 24 -25.46 -12.62 -22.28
N ASP A 25 -26.10 -11.75 -21.49
CA ASP A 25 -26.18 -10.31 -21.76
C ASP A 25 -24.82 -9.62 -21.55
N TYR A 26 -24.00 -10.08 -20.60
CA TYR A 26 -22.62 -9.64 -20.40
C TYR A 26 -21.71 -10.04 -21.57
N GLU A 27 -21.79 -11.29 -22.03
CA GLU A 27 -21.05 -11.76 -23.21
C GLU A 27 -21.47 -11.03 -24.49
N ALA A 28 -22.76 -10.68 -24.62
CA ALA A 28 -23.29 -9.88 -25.70
C ALA A 28 -22.94 -8.38 -25.60
N GLY A 29 -22.30 -7.96 -24.51
CA GLY A 29 -21.90 -6.56 -24.27
C GLY A 29 -23.07 -5.62 -23.96
N ILE A 30 -24.25 -6.17 -23.62
CA ILE A 30 -25.44 -5.41 -23.24
C ILE A 30 -25.31 -4.92 -21.80
N GLU A 31 -24.78 -5.77 -20.89
CA GLU A 31 -24.43 -5.40 -19.53
C GLU A 31 -22.92 -5.24 -19.36
N SER A 32 -22.49 -4.15 -18.73
CA SER A 32 -21.07 -3.79 -18.61
C SER A 32 -20.48 -4.03 -17.22
N SER A 33 -21.29 -4.38 -16.21
CA SER A 33 -20.80 -4.55 -14.83
C SER A 33 -21.64 -5.50 -13.99
N PHE A 34 -20.95 -6.39 -13.26
CA PHE A 34 -21.52 -7.24 -12.19
C PHE A 34 -21.88 -6.45 -10.92
N LEU A 35 -21.46 -5.18 -10.82
CA LEU A 35 -21.63 -4.37 -9.64
C LEU A 35 -22.98 -3.65 -9.69
N VAL A 36 -23.74 -3.75 -8.60
CA VAL A 36 -24.92 -2.89 -8.40
C VAL A 36 -24.40 -1.45 -8.34
N PRO A 37 -24.89 -0.54 -9.20
CA PRO A 37 -24.59 0.87 -9.07
C PRO A 37 -24.97 1.31 -7.66
N GLN A 38 -23.97 1.63 -6.84
CA GLN A 38 -24.23 2.23 -5.55
C GLN A 38 -24.95 3.55 -5.87
N GLU A 39 -26.24 3.64 -5.52
CA GLU A 39 -26.88 4.94 -5.43
C GLU A 39 -25.91 5.77 -4.57
N ASN A 40 -25.35 6.83 -5.16
CA ASN A 40 -24.49 7.76 -4.45
C ASN A 40 -25.37 8.38 -3.36
N LYS A 41 -25.51 7.69 -2.23
CA LYS A 41 -26.02 8.22 -0.98
C LYS A 41 -24.97 9.23 -0.59
N GLY A 42 -25.09 10.42 -1.16
CA GLY A 42 -24.25 11.59 -1.01
C GLY A 42 -24.30 12.13 0.40
N GLY A 43 -24.07 11.29 1.39
CA GLY A 43 -23.38 11.71 2.58
C GLY A 43 -21.94 11.92 2.18
N THR A 44 -21.55 13.17 1.91
CA THR A 44 -20.18 13.63 2.19
C THR A 44 -19.75 12.93 3.46
N THR A 45 -18.77 12.02 3.34
CA THR A 45 -18.26 11.29 4.49
C THR A 45 -17.99 12.31 5.59
N LYS A 46 -18.67 12.20 6.74
CA LYS A 46 -18.43 13.08 7.90
C LYS A 46 -16.99 12.96 8.42
N ARG A 47 -16.23 11.97 7.92
CA ARG A 47 -14.80 11.84 8.13
C ARG A 47 -14.09 12.97 7.39
N ARG A 48 -13.91 14.10 8.07
CA ARG A 48 -12.88 15.07 7.70
C ARG A 48 -11.52 14.47 8.06
N ARG A 49 -10.56 14.54 7.13
CA ARG A 49 -9.14 14.43 7.48
C ARG A 49 -8.90 15.52 8.53
N GLY A 50 -8.55 15.13 9.76
CA GLY A 50 -8.34 16.13 10.80
C GLY A 50 -7.14 17.01 10.47
N GLU A 51 -7.06 18.16 11.13
CA GLU A 51 -5.98 19.15 11.04
C GLU A 51 -4.67 18.63 11.67
N HIS A 52 -4.31 17.39 11.37
CA HIS A 52 -3.04 16.82 11.82
C HIS A 52 -1.99 17.22 10.79
N SER A 53 -0.87 17.74 11.30
CA SER A 53 0.30 17.98 10.47
C SER A 53 0.65 16.72 9.69
N THR A 54 0.63 16.80 8.37
CA THR A 54 1.19 15.80 7.46
C THR A 54 2.71 15.86 7.43
N LYS A 55 3.33 16.83 8.13
CA LYS A 55 4.78 16.83 8.31
C LYS A 55 5.17 15.57 9.08
N PRO A 56 6.25 14.89 8.67
CA PRO A 56 6.76 13.76 9.42
C PRO A 56 7.03 14.18 10.86
N LYS A 57 6.75 13.28 11.82
CA LYS A 57 6.99 13.55 13.26
C LYS A 57 8.46 13.78 13.59
N CYS A 58 9.36 13.43 12.68
CA CYS A 58 10.80 13.56 12.80
C CYS A 58 11.35 14.33 11.60
N GLU A 59 12.18 15.35 11.87
CA GLU A 59 12.84 16.18 10.85
C GLU A 59 13.84 15.36 10.02
N ASN A 60 14.44 14.33 10.63
CA ASN A 60 15.26 13.34 9.95
C ASN A 60 14.73 11.94 10.31
N PRO A 61 13.96 11.27 9.44
CA PRO A 61 13.45 9.94 9.72
C PRO A 61 14.61 8.94 9.77
N ALA A 62 15.13 8.72 10.98
CA ALA A 62 16.02 7.61 11.23
C ALA A 62 15.24 6.30 11.08
N TRP A 63 15.85 5.31 10.43
CA TRP A 63 15.30 3.95 10.31
C TRP A 63 15.21 3.23 11.67
N PHE A 64 15.78 3.82 12.72
CA PHE A 64 15.88 3.24 14.05
C PHE A 64 14.86 3.87 14.98
N ARG A 65 14.36 3.05 15.90
CA ARG A 65 13.59 3.55 17.03
C ARG A 65 14.49 4.47 17.88
N PRO A 66 14.08 5.73 18.14
CA PRO A 66 14.78 6.58 19.09
C PRO A 66 14.58 6.09 20.53
N ASP A 67 15.54 6.37 21.41
CA ASP A 67 15.58 5.79 22.76
C ASP A 67 14.41 6.21 23.66
N ASN A 68 13.79 7.36 23.39
CA ASN A 68 12.64 7.88 24.13
C ASN A 68 11.32 7.14 23.86
N TYR A 69 11.23 6.33 22.80
CA TYR A 69 10.03 5.54 22.50
C TYR A 69 10.06 4.20 23.22
N LYS A 70 8.90 3.57 23.47
CA LYS A 70 8.83 2.20 24.02
C LYS A 70 9.33 1.16 22.99
N ALA A 71 9.90 0.06 23.47
CA ALA A 71 10.31 -1.05 22.61
C ALA A 71 9.11 -1.64 21.86
N LEU A 72 9.34 -2.00 20.59
CA LEU A 72 8.36 -2.72 19.77
C LEU A 72 8.17 -4.13 20.35
N GLY A 73 6.92 -4.49 20.65
CA GLY A 73 6.57 -5.82 21.13
C GLY A 73 6.22 -6.79 20.01
N GLY A 74 6.08 -8.07 20.36
CA GLY A 74 5.58 -9.11 19.46
C GLY A 74 6.43 -9.31 18.20
N GLN A 75 5.77 -9.66 17.10
CA GLN A 75 6.43 -9.96 15.83
C GLN A 75 7.22 -8.77 15.26
N LEU A 76 6.72 -7.54 15.46
CA LEU A 76 7.42 -6.32 15.02
C LEU A 76 8.74 -6.12 15.78
N GLY A 77 8.76 -6.39 17.08
CA GLY A 77 9.99 -6.37 17.87
C GLY A 77 11.01 -7.41 17.40
N HIS A 78 10.57 -8.63 17.12
CA HIS A 78 11.43 -9.68 16.58
C HIS A 78 12.01 -9.31 15.21
N ALA A 79 11.18 -8.79 14.30
CA ALA A 79 11.63 -8.33 12.99
C ALA A 79 12.64 -7.17 13.11
N TYR A 80 12.37 -6.21 14.00
CA TYR A 80 13.29 -5.11 14.28
C TYR A 80 14.66 -5.60 14.77
N ASN A 81 14.70 -6.50 15.75
CA ASN A 81 15.95 -7.03 16.31
C ASN A 81 16.74 -7.90 15.32
N ARG A 82 16.06 -8.49 14.32
CA ARG A 82 16.72 -9.18 13.20
C ARG A 82 17.33 -8.22 12.19
N LEU A 83 16.79 -7.01 12.03
CA LEU A 83 17.26 -6.04 11.06
C LEU A 83 18.33 -5.09 11.63
N VAL A 84 18.17 -4.71 12.90
CA VAL A 84 19.01 -3.70 13.57
C VAL A 84 20.05 -4.39 14.46
N LYS A 85 21.26 -3.87 14.47
CA LYS A 85 22.35 -4.23 15.39
C LYS A 85 22.71 -3.00 16.20
N LYS A 86 22.73 -3.16 17.53
CA LYS A 86 23.27 -2.15 18.44
C LYS A 86 24.75 -2.45 18.67
N ASP A 87 25.60 -1.45 18.51
CA ASP A 87 27.00 -1.55 18.88
C ASP A 87 27.12 -1.52 20.42
N PRO A 88 27.74 -2.54 21.06
CA PRO A 88 27.87 -2.57 22.52
C PRO A 88 28.74 -1.44 23.09
N VAL A 89 29.68 -0.88 22.31
CA VAL A 89 30.61 0.15 22.80
C VAL A 89 30.00 1.55 22.67
N THR A 90 29.51 1.90 21.49
CA THR A 90 28.98 3.25 21.20
C THR A 90 27.49 3.39 21.51
N GLY A 91 26.77 2.28 21.65
CA GLY A 91 25.31 2.26 21.77
C GLY A 91 24.57 2.64 20.48
N GLN A 92 25.29 2.90 19.37
CA GLN A 92 24.69 3.31 18.12
C GLN A 92 23.99 2.15 17.42
N ASN A 93 22.83 2.44 16.82
CA ASN A 93 22.08 1.48 16.03
C ASN A 93 22.54 1.53 14.58
N THR A 94 22.83 0.36 14.02
CA THR A 94 23.17 0.17 12.60
C THR A 94 22.28 -0.89 11.98
N LEU A 95 22.03 -0.81 10.68
CA LEU A 95 21.33 -1.86 9.95
C LEU A 95 22.31 -3.02 9.69
N ARG A 96 21.85 -4.27 9.89
CA ARG A 96 22.63 -5.47 9.56
C ARG A 96 22.81 -5.68 8.06
N MET A 97 21.97 -5.03 7.26
CA MET A 97 22.09 -5.03 5.81
C MET A 97 22.38 -3.63 5.29
N HIS A 98 23.19 -3.57 4.22
CA HIS A 98 23.32 -2.37 3.43
C HIS A 98 22.10 -2.24 2.52
N MET A 99 21.22 -1.29 2.81
CA MET A 99 19.97 -1.09 2.06
C MET A 99 20.21 -0.96 0.55
N SER A 100 21.29 -0.28 0.14
CA SER A 100 21.67 -0.13 -1.28
C SER A 100 21.97 -1.45 -2.00
N LEU A 101 22.30 -2.51 -1.26
CA LEU A 101 22.60 -3.85 -1.78
C LEU A 101 21.40 -4.81 -1.70
N HIS A 102 20.27 -4.36 -1.16
CA HIS A 102 19.07 -5.19 -1.11
C HIS A 102 18.63 -5.59 -2.53
N PRO A 103 18.23 -6.85 -2.77
CA PRO A 103 17.91 -7.36 -4.11
C PRO A 103 16.94 -6.48 -4.88
N PHE A 104 15.90 -5.95 -4.22
CA PHE A 104 14.95 -5.00 -4.81
C PHE A 104 15.64 -3.78 -5.46
N TYR A 105 16.54 -3.12 -4.74
CA TYR A 105 17.26 -1.95 -5.27
C TYR A 105 18.25 -2.34 -6.36
N VAL A 106 18.91 -3.50 -6.23
CA VAL A 106 19.83 -4.01 -7.27
C VAL A 106 19.07 -4.26 -8.58
N LEU A 107 17.90 -4.89 -8.52
CA LEU A 107 17.05 -5.15 -9.68
C LEU A 107 16.55 -3.86 -10.33
N LYS A 108 16.11 -2.89 -9.52
CA LYS A 108 15.56 -1.62 -10.03
C LYS A 108 16.60 -0.59 -10.49
N ARG A 109 17.90 -0.83 -10.29
CA ARG A 109 18.96 0.08 -10.78
C ARG A 109 18.88 0.32 -12.29
N GLN A 110 18.68 -0.76 -13.05
CA GLN A 110 18.61 -0.68 -14.51
C GLN A 110 17.39 0.13 -14.98
N SER A 111 16.23 -0.04 -14.33
CA SER A 111 15.03 0.74 -14.67
C SER A 111 15.17 2.24 -14.43
N VAL A 112 16.12 2.65 -13.58
CA VAL A 112 16.42 4.06 -13.28
C VAL A 112 17.71 4.51 -13.98
N GLY A 113 18.22 3.75 -14.94
CA GLY A 113 19.40 4.11 -15.75
C GLY A 113 20.72 4.13 -14.96
N ARG A 114 20.78 3.49 -13.79
CA ARG A 114 21.98 3.47 -12.94
C ARG A 114 22.75 2.17 -13.10
N LYS A 115 24.06 2.30 -13.36
CA LYS A 115 24.99 1.16 -13.43
C LYS A 115 25.60 0.79 -12.07
N TYR A 116 25.81 1.77 -11.18
CA TYR A 116 26.52 1.60 -9.91
C TYR A 116 25.65 1.87 -8.68
N LYS A 117 26.15 1.45 -7.50
CA LYS A 117 25.57 1.78 -6.18
C LYS A 117 25.69 3.29 -5.89
N PHE A 118 24.82 3.82 -5.05
CA PHE A 118 24.96 5.18 -4.52
C PHE A 118 26.34 5.36 -3.87
N ARG A 119 27.10 6.35 -4.32
CA ARG A 119 28.36 6.74 -3.68
C ARG A 119 28.06 7.62 -2.46
N PRO A 120 28.76 7.48 -1.33
CA PRO A 120 28.61 8.40 -0.21
C PRO A 120 28.97 9.81 -0.70
N GLY A 121 27.99 10.71 -0.79
CA GLY A 121 28.15 12.07 -1.32
C GLY A 121 27.27 12.40 -2.53
N GLU A 122 26.77 11.40 -3.26
CA GLU A 122 25.78 11.61 -4.33
C GLU A 122 24.37 11.46 -3.75
N THR A 123 23.68 12.58 -3.53
CA THR A 123 22.26 12.55 -3.14
C THR A 123 21.41 11.97 -4.29
N ALA A 124 20.34 11.27 -3.93
CA ALA A 124 19.33 10.86 -4.89
C ALA A 124 18.65 12.13 -5.42
N ALA A 125 18.98 12.54 -6.65
CA ALA A 125 18.21 13.56 -7.36
C ALA A 125 16.75 13.10 -7.43
N ALA A 126 15.85 13.96 -6.94
CA ALA A 126 14.41 13.76 -6.89
C ALA A 126 13.76 13.88 -8.27
#